data_AF-A0A919D894-F1
#
_entry.id   AF-A0A919D894-F1
#
_cell.length_a   1.000
_cell.length_b   1.000
_cell.length_c   1.000
_cell.angle_alpha   90.00
_cell.angle_beta   90.00
_cell.angle_gamma   90.00
#
_symmetry.space_group_name_H-M   'P 1'
#
loop_
_entity.id
_entity.type
_entity.pdbx_description
1 polymer ?
#
loop_
_entity_poly.entity_id
_entity_poly.type
_entity_poly.pdbx_seq_one_letter_code
_entity_poly.pdbx_strand_id
1 'polypeptide(L)' 'MVFQPVMPDLVAEVDADTALDLGRHRHPVRYLRLRDDMDPGDVRE' A
#
# COMPACT_ATOMS: atom_id res chain seq x y z
N MET A 1 -13.50 14.09 -13.96
CA MET A 1 -12.24 13.61 -13.36
C MET A 1 -11.55 12.76 -14.40
N VAL A 2 -10.33 13.14 -14.79
CA VAL A 2 -9.50 12.34 -15.69
C VAL A 2 -8.58 11.51 -14.81
N PHE A 3 -8.56 10.19 -15.00
CA PHE A 3 -7.62 9.31 -14.32
C PHE A 3 -6.32 9.29 -15.12
N GLN A 4 -5.21 9.60 -14.45
CA GLN A 4 -3.88 9.51 -15.04
C GLN A 4 -3.16 8.33 -14.41
N PRO A 5 -2.69 7.34 -15.20
CA PRO A 5 -1.91 6.24 -14.67
C PRO A 5 -0.58 6.75 -14.11
N VAL A 6 -0.13 6.12 -13.02
CA VAL A 6 1.15 6.40 -12.37
C VAL A 6 1.97 5.12 -12.30
N MET A 7 3.29 5.26 -12.27
CA MET A 7 4.20 4.15 -11.97
C MET A 7 4.30 3.96 -10.44
N PRO A 8 4.07 2.75 -9.91
CA PRO A 8 4.07 2.49 -8.49
C PRO A 8 5.49 2.21 -7.97
N ASP A 9 6.35 3.23 -8.01
CA ASP A 9 7.78 3.10 -7.66
C ASP A 9 8.07 3.32 -6.15
N LEU A 10 7.05 3.67 -5.36
CA LEU A 10 7.19 4.02 -3.95
C LEU A 10 6.48 3.03 -3.05
N VAL A 11 7.14 2.62 -1.97
CA VAL A 11 6.56 1.79 -0.91
C VAL A 11 6.12 2.67 0.26
N ALA A 12 4.90 2.45 0.75
CA ALA A 12 4.36 3.13 1.92
C ALA A 12 3.99 2.13 3.01
N GLU A 13 4.36 2.45 4.25
CA GLU A 13 3.91 1.74 5.44
C GLU A 13 2.52 2.25 5.81
N VAL A 14 1.61 1.31 6.08
CA VAL A 14 0.23 1.60 6.45
C VAL A 14 -0.17 0.80 7.69
N ASP A 15 -0.97 1.42 8.55
CA ASP A 15 -1.68 0.75 9.62
C ASP A 15 -3.00 0.21 9.08
N ALA A 16 -3.19 -1.09 9.18
CA ALA A 16 -4.36 -1.76 8.67
C ALA A 16 -4.95 -2.70 9.72
N ASP A 17 -6.28 -2.67 9.84
CA ASP A 17 -6.96 -3.59 10.73
C ASP A 17 -6.79 -5.05 10.27
N THR A 18 -6.75 -5.98 11.23
CA THR A 18 -6.52 -7.43 11.01
C THR A 18 -7.60 -8.13 10.16
N ALA A 19 -8.70 -7.45 9.87
CA ALA A 19 -9.72 -7.92 8.93
C ALA A 19 -9.22 -7.90 7.47
N LEU A 20 -8.45 -8.93 7.10
CA LEU A 20 -8.13 -9.29 5.72
C LEU A 20 -9.26 -10.14 5.13
N ASP A 21 -9.74 -9.79 3.94
CA ASP A 21 -10.64 -10.61 3.13
C ASP A 21 -10.00 -10.79 1.74
N LEU A 22 -9.69 -12.03 1.37
CA LEU A 22 -9.10 -12.38 0.05
C LEU A 22 -7.86 -11.54 -0.33
N GLY A 23 -6.96 -11.27 0.64
CA GLY A 23 -5.74 -10.48 0.40
C GLY A 23 -5.97 -8.97 0.26
N ARG A 24 -7.19 -8.48 0.55
CA ARG A 24 -7.52 -7.05 0.59
C ARG A 24 -7.92 -6.64 1.99
N HIS A 25 -7.42 -5.49 2.42
CA HIS A 25 -7.92 -4.86 3.63
C HIS A 25 -9.36 -4.42 3.41
N ARG A 26 -10.28 -4.96 4.22
CA ARG A 26 -11.70 -4.62 4.15
C ARG A 26 -11.98 -3.21 4.71
N HIS A 27 -11.08 -2.70 5.54
CA HIS A 27 -11.17 -1.38 6.15
C HIS A 27 -10.13 -0.41 5.55
N PRO A 28 -10.42 0.91 5.53
CA PRO A 28 -9.45 1.91 5.11
C PRO A 28 -8.14 1.78 5.88
N VAL A 29 -7.03 1.67 5.15
CA VAL A 29 -5.69 1.69 5.73
C VAL A 29 -5.31 3.14 6.06
N ARG A 30 -4.54 3.33 7.13
CA ARG A 30 -4.01 4.64 7.51
C ARG A 30 -2.56 4.74 7.07
N TYR A 31 -2.23 5.77 6.30
CA TYR A 31 -0.85 6.06 5.93
C TYR A 31 -0.01 6.39 7.18
N LEU A 32 1.16 5.77 7.28
CA LEU A 32 2.13 6.06 8.34
C LEU A 32 3.33 6.83 7.78
N ARG A 33 4.05 6.26 6.81
CA ARG A 33 5.26 6.84 6.22
C ARG A 33 5.62 6.21 4.87
N LEU A 34 6.46 6.88 4.10
CA LEU A 34 7.19 6.25 3.00
C LEU A 34 8.34 5.40 3.55
N ARG A 35 8.65 4.31 2.86
CA ARG A 35 9.81 3.46 3.09
C ARG A 35 10.82 3.72 1.97
N ASP A 36 11.68 4.73 2.16
CA ASP A 36 12.76 5.03 1.22
C ASP A 36 13.86 3.94 1.18
N ASP A 37 13.79 3.00 2.13
CA ASP A 37 14.66 1.84 2.27
C ASP A 37 14.13 0.57 1.59
N MET A 38 12.98 0.63 0.90
CA MET A 38 12.34 -0.54 0.26
C MET A 38 11.99 -0.28 -1.20
N ASP A 39 12.20 -1.28 -2.05
CA ASP A 39 11.73 -1.30 -3.43
C ASP A 39 10.37 -2.00 -3.54
N PRO A 40 9.55 -1.69 -4.55
CA PRO A 40 8.25 -2.36 -4.76
C PRO A 40 8.36 -3.88 -4.87
N GLY A 41 9.50 -4.41 -5.35
CA GLY A 41 9.75 -5.84 -5.45
C GLY A 41 9.94 -6.55 -4.10
N ASP A 42 10.15 -5.81 -3.01
CA ASP A 42 10.33 -6.36 -1.66
C ASP A 42 8.99 -6.62 -0.96
N VAL A 43 7.90 -6.02 -1.44
CA VAL A 43 6.56 -6.17 -0.85
C VAL A 43 5.96 -7.52 -1.23
N ARG A 44 5.56 -8.30 -0.22
CA ARG A 44 4.91 -9.62 -0.40
C ARG A 44 3.46 -9.56 0.09
N GLU A 45 2.58 -10.29 -0.59
CA GLU A 45 1.14 -10.42 -0.29
C GLU A 45 0.84 -11.25 0.97
#